data_AF-A0A519KMJ2-F1
#
_entry.id   AF-A0A519KMJ2-F1
#
_cell.length_a   1.000
_cell.length_b   1.000
_cell.length_c   1.000
_cell.angle_alpha   90.00
_cell.angle_beta   90.00
_cell.angle_gamma   90.00
#
_symmetry.space_group_name_H-M   'P 1'
#
loop_
_entity.id
_entity.type
_entity.pdbx_description
1 polymer ?
#
loop_
_entity_poly.entity_id
_entity_poly.type
_entity_poly.pdbx_seq_one_letter_code
_entity_poly.pdbx_strand_id
1 'polypeptide(L)'
;SSGKELIEISENQMQNFAGNMLQVQNNDGKKFLVMSQSAYKSLNSDQVAAIEKYCEIIYSDLETIETNGGGSARCMLAEIFLPKR
;
A
#
# COMPACT_ATOMS: atom_id res chain seq x y z
N SER A 1 11.79 -13.10 -17.96
CA SER A 1 10.85 -12.34 -17.09
C SER A 1 11.32 -12.45 -15.64
N SER A 2 11.04 -11.47 -14.78
CA SER A 2 11.54 -11.41 -13.39
C SER A 2 10.88 -12.37 -12.40
N GLY A 3 9.90 -13.18 -12.84
CA GLY A 3 9.13 -14.09 -11.99
C GLY A 3 8.12 -13.40 -11.06
N LYS A 4 7.92 -12.07 -11.21
CA LYS A 4 6.98 -11.29 -10.39
C LYS A 4 5.61 -11.21 -11.05
N GLU A 5 4.55 -11.32 -10.25
CA GLU A 5 3.17 -11.02 -10.67
C GLU A 5 3.04 -9.49 -10.89
N LEU A 6 2.45 -9.10 -12.02
CA LEU A 6 2.16 -7.71 -12.34
C LEU A 6 0.71 -7.43 -11.99
N ILE A 7 0.47 -6.45 -11.13
CA ILE A 7 -0.86 -5.95 -10.79
C ILE A 7 -0.96 -4.56 -11.41
N GLU A 8 -1.64 -4.47 -12.55
CA GLU A 8 -1.89 -3.19 -13.21
C GLU A 8 -2.91 -2.38 -12.42
N ILE A 9 -2.71 -1.07 -12.34
CA ILE A 9 -3.69 -0.13 -11.80
C ILE A 9 -4.15 0.82 -12.89
N SER A 10 -5.43 1.19 -12.87
CA SER A 10 -5.96 2.19 -13.79
C SER A 10 -5.51 3.60 -13.39
N GLU A 11 -5.65 4.56 -14.30
CA GLU A 11 -5.40 5.97 -13.97
C GLU A 11 -6.31 6.45 -12.84
N ASN A 12 -7.58 6.02 -12.82
CA ASN A 12 -8.50 6.35 -11.72
C ASN A 12 -8.01 5.79 -10.37
N GLN A 13 -7.48 4.56 -10.34
CA GLN A 13 -6.89 3.98 -9.13
C GLN A 13 -5.63 4.73 -8.70
N MET A 14 -4.80 5.15 -9.66
CA MET A 14 -3.63 5.99 -9.40
C MET A 14 -4.02 7.32 -8.74
N GLN A 15 -5.06 7.99 -9.25
CA GLN A 15 -5.60 9.23 -8.67
C GLN A 15 -6.21 9.01 -7.28
N ASN A 16 -6.60 7.77 -6.94
CA ASN A 16 -7.04 7.37 -5.61
C ASN A 16 -5.90 6.72 -4.79
N PHE A 17 -4.64 7.06 -5.07
CA PHE A 17 -3.48 6.64 -4.29
C PHE A 17 -3.16 5.14 -4.28
N ALA A 18 -3.69 4.33 -5.20
CA ALA A 18 -3.34 2.92 -5.32
C ALA A 18 -1.84 2.68 -5.61
N GLY A 19 -1.11 3.69 -6.12
CA GLY A 19 0.35 3.63 -6.25
C GLY A 19 1.12 4.02 -4.98
N ASN A 20 0.46 4.59 -3.97
CA ASN A 20 1.07 5.16 -2.76
C ASN A 20 1.03 4.18 -1.57
N MET A 21 1.27 2.91 -1.85
CA MET A 21 1.25 1.82 -0.85
C MET A 21 2.68 1.44 -0.45
N LEU A 22 2.88 0.98 0.78
CA LEU A 22 4.18 0.53 1.26
C LEU A 22 4.08 -0.84 1.91
N GLN A 23 4.92 -1.78 1.46
CA GLN A 23 5.05 -3.08 2.13
C GLN A 23 5.97 -2.93 3.34
N VAL A 24 5.52 -3.37 4.50
CA VAL A 24 6.28 -3.44 5.74
C VAL A 24 6.29 -4.87 6.28
N GLN A 25 7.17 -5.14 7.24
CA GLN A 25 7.32 -6.46 7.83
C GLN A 25 7.41 -6.34 9.36
N ASN A 26 6.73 -7.24 10.09
CA ASN A 26 6.88 -7.33 11.54
C ASN A 26 8.12 -8.16 11.94
N ASN A 27 8.34 -8.32 13.26
CA ASN A 27 9.47 -9.10 13.77
C ASN A 27 9.38 -10.61 13.44
N ASP A 28 8.20 -11.14 13.18
CA ASP A 28 7.98 -12.55 12.81
C ASP A 28 8.17 -12.79 11.31
N GLY A 29 8.52 -11.75 10.54
CA GLY A 29 8.67 -11.83 9.11
C GLY A 29 7.36 -11.75 8.32
N LYS A 30 6.22 -11.57 8.99
CA LYS A 30 4.91 -11.39 8.34
C LYS A 30 4.88 -10.05 7.61
N LYS A 31 4.43 -10.08 6.35
CA LYS A 31 4.38 -8.92 5.46
C LYS A 31 2.99 -8.31 5.46
N PHE A 32 2.97 -6.98 5.43
CA PHE A 32 1.75 -6.18 5.35
C PHE A 32 1.90 -5.15 4.25
N LEU A 33 0.86 -4.93 3.45
CA LEU A 33 0.79 -3.81 2.52
C LEU A 33 -0.09 -2.72 3.15
N VAL A 34 0.52 -1.58 3.46
CA VAL A 34 -0.15 -0.44 4.09
C VAL A 34 -0.60 0.55 3.01
N MET A 35 -1.86 0.96 3.07
CA MET A 35 -2.48 1.89 2.13
C MET A 35 -3.55 2.76 2.80
N SER A 36 -4.07 3.77 2.10
CA SER A 36 -5.25 4.51 2.56
C SER A 36 -6.55 3.76 2.25
N GLN A 37 -7.63 4.15 2.91
CA GLN A 37 -8.96 3.66 2.60
C GLN A 37 -9.38 4.00 1.16
N SER A 38 -9.00 5.17 0.64
CA SER A 38 -9.22 5.59 -0.75
C SER A 38 -8.54 4.63 -1.74
N ALA A 39 -7.27 4.29 -1.48
CA ALA A 39 -6.52 3.32 -2.27
C ALA A 39 -7.20 1.95 -2.24
N TYR A 40 -7.53 1.44 -1.05
CA TYR A 40 -8.17 0.14 -0.89
C TYR A 40 -9.52 0.06 -1.64
N LYS A 41 -10.38 1.07 -1.48
CA LYS A 41 -11.70 1.12 -2.14
C LYS A 41 -11.60 1.25 -3.67
N SER A 42 -10.49 1.76 -4.19
CA SER A 42 -10.29 1.89 -5.63
C SER A 42 -9.92 0.56 -6.30
N LEU A 43 -9.35 -0.39 -5.56
CA LEU A 43 -8.95 -1.70 -6.07
C LEU A 43 -10.18 -2.57 -6.34
N ASN A 44 -10.09 -3.39 -7.39
CA ASN A 44 -11.08 -4.43 -7.64
C ASN A 44 -10.75 -5.70 -6.85
N SER A 45 -11.72 -6.61 -6.77
CA SER A 45 -11.58 -7.87 -6.01
C SER A 45 -10.39 -8.72 -6.46
N ASP A 46 -10.09 -8.74 -7.75
CA ASP A 46 -9.01 -9.56 -8.30
C ASP A 46 -7.64 -9.02 -7.93
N GLN A 47 -7.48 -7.69 -7.91
CA GLN A 47 -6.27 -7.00 -7.43
C GLN A 47 -6.09 -7.22 -5.93
N VAL A 48 -7.15 -7.08 -5.13
CA VAL A 48 -7.11 -7.34 -3.68
C VAL A 48 -6.69 -8.80 -3.43
N ALA A 49 -7.34 -9.75 -4.08
CA ALA A 49 -7.01 -11.17 -3.96
C ALA A 49 -5.57 -11.46 -4.42
N ALA A 50 -5.08 -10.81 -5.48
CA ALA A 50 -3.70 -10.96 -5.95
C ALA A 50 -2.68 -10.42 -4.93
N ILE A 51 -2.96 -9.29 -4.28
CA ILE A 51 -2.12 -8.73 -3.21
C ILE A 51 -2.09 -9.67 -1.99
N GLU A 52 -3.26 -10.17 -1.57
CA GLU A 52 -3.41 -11.00 -0.37
C GLU A 52 -2.69 -12.35 -0.45
N LYS A 53 -2.33 -12.81 -1.66
CA LYS A 53 -1.42 -13.97 -1.85
C LYS A 53 -0.04 -13.76 -1.23
N TYR A 54 0.42 -12.50 -1.11
CA TYR A 54 1.80 -12.17 -0.73
C TYR A 54 1.93 -11.44 0.61
N CYS A 55 0.89 -10.73 1.04
CA CYS A 55 0.89 -9.95 2.27
C CYS A 55 -0.53 -9.61 2.73
N GLU A 56 -0.71 -9.38 4.02
CA GLU A 56 -1.98 -8.89 4.56
C GLU A 56 -2.16 -7.40 4.23
N ILE A 57 -3.37 -6.99 3.89
CA ILE A 57 -3.68 -5.58 3.64
C ILE A 57 -4.06 -4.89 4.95
N ILE A 58 -3.43 -3.75 5.24
CA ILE A 58 -3.82 -2.85 6.32
C ILE A 58 -4.16 -1.49 5.71
N TYR A 59 -5.33 -0.95 6.04
CA TYR A 59 -5.74 0.38 5.60
C TYR A 59 -6.40 1.17 6.72
N SER A 60 -6.28 2.49 6.63
CA SER A 60 -6.97 3.45 7.48
C SER A 60 -7.52 4.59 6.64
N ASP A 61 -8.54 5.26 7.14
CA ASP A 61 -8.96 6.53 6.59
C ASP A 61 -7.84 7.57 6.79
N LEU A 62 -7.43 8.21 5.71
CA LEU A 62 -6.39 9.24 5.64
C LEU A 62 -6.89 10.52 4.95
N GLU A 63 -8.21 10.71 4.79
CA GLU A 63 -8.83 11.80 4.02
C GLU A 63 -8.23 13.17 4.37
N THR A 64 -8.03 13.47 5.66
CA THR A 64 -7.48 14.76 6.10
C THR A 64 -6.08 15.03 5.51
N ILE A 65 -5.22 14.01 5.42
CA ILE A 65 -3.87 14.13 4.86
C ILE A 65 -3.92 14.19 3.34
N GLU A 66 -4.78 13.38 2.71
CA GLU A 66 -4.93 13.33 1.25
C GLU A 66 -5.46 14.66 0.71
N THR A 67 -6.46 15.26 1.36
CA THR A 67 -7.08 16.52 0.92
C THR A 67 -6.20 17.74 1.21
N ASN A 68 -5.58 17.81 2.40
CA ASN A 68 -4.87 19.03 2.82
C ASN A 68 -3.36 18.97 2.58
N GLY A 69 -2.76 17.78 2.63
CA GLY A 69 -1.31 17.58 2.53
C GLY A 69 -0.84 17.00 1.19
N GLY A 70 -1.75 16.50 0.35
CA GLY A 70 -1.42 15.90 -0.95
C GLY A 70 -0.60 14.60 -0.87
N GLY A 71 -0.58 13.94 0.29
CA GLY A 71 0.12 12.68 0.53
C GLY A 71 -0.83 11.57 0.97
N SER A 72 -0.34 10.33 0.99
CA SER A 72 -1.10 9.17 1.48
C SER A 72 -0.18 8.23 2.29
N ALA A 73 -0.58 6.98 2.50
CA ALA A 73 0.05 6.05 3.44
C ALA A 73 1.57 5.94 3.31
N ARG A 74 2.11 5.74 2.10
CA ARG A 74 3.56 5.63 1.90
C ARG A 74 4.29 6.93 2.22
N CYS A 75 3.69 8.09 1.96
CA CYS A 75 4.28 9.40 2.26
C CYS A 75 4.38 9.67 3.78
N MET A 76 3.60 8.97 4.60
CA MET A 76 3.60 9.10 6.06
C MET A 76 4.57 8.14 6.78
N LEU A 77 5.24 7.26 6.02
CA LEU A 77 6.11 6.23 6.55
C LEU A 77 7.56 6.46 6.11
N ALA A 78 8.49 6.14 7.00
CA ALA A 78 9.92 6.16 6.72
C ALA A 78 10.54 4.81 7.05
N GLU A 79 11.20 4.20 6.08
CA GLU A 79 11.97 2.97 6.30
C GLU A 79 13.26 3.31 7.06
N ILE A 80 13.49 2.63 8.19
CA ILE A 80 14.70 2.79 8.99
C ILE A 80 15.67 1.67 8.64
N PHE A 81 16.69 1.98 7.86
CA PHE A 81 17.72 1.01 7.43
C PHE A 81 18.92 0.91 8.39
N LEU A 82 18.89 1.64 9.51
CA LEU A 82 19.95 1.59 10.51
C LEU A 82 19.88 0.29 11.33
N PRO A 83 21.02 -0.27 11.78
CA PRO A 83 21.03 -1.44 12.64
C PRO A 83 20.24 -1.18 13.93
N LYS A 84 19.45 -2.17 14.36
CA LYS A 84 18.77 -2.12 15.66
C LYS A 84 19.83 -2.02 16.77
N ARG A 85 19.63 -1.09 17.70
CA ARG A 85 20.45 -0.96 18.91
C ARG A 85 20.08 -2.02 19.94
#